data_AF-A0A969XW21-F1
#
_entry.id   AF-A0A969XW21-F1
#
_cell.length_a   1.000
_cell.length_b   1.000
_cell.length_c   1.000
_cell.angle_alpha   90.00
_cell.angle_beta   90.00
_cell.angle_gamma   90.00
#
_symmetry.space_group_name_H-M   'P 1'
#
loop_
_entity.id
_entity.type
_entity.pdbx_description
1 polymer ?
#
loop_
_entity_poly.entity_id
_entity_poly.type
_entity_poly.pdbx_seq_one_letter_code
_entity_poly.pdbx_strand_id
1 'polypeptide(L)'
;MASLPADSVPGDRAVVPITVSNTGKGTAAGRMDITLYATTTGQLDGSEIELAHLVNQPVNIRVGASRAYRAAVTLPAMPKGAYRLVAVVDASDAFGELDETNNVAVSDDAAGFEWRFGNVGARRNVRLTVPDGQGRPVALSLTGPGTGTVVSTEGSLGVGTVDTTPASVLSITPLERGASTTLTAMLLEGSFRMINAPAVDLAGSAYVLGSVGTLRMHDLADGALLLGRSYEGGPSLDGIVAAPQTPCTIVLNELDGATVESALQPVKSITAARWIDGDGDWDLMAPRVDRLTIRGDFGADLLLTGADVSARQRTLGAATITGDLLEGSRWDVQAGQTGLVNVGGTVRQSVLRFADNVGSIIVGATDGSDFGAGVALGVLTADRHALVDAPQAIIGSFTVKGLPVPKGQAVGRFFADSFISAGIGTLNLLNWDGQGGLYGPADGIGRVVHRDTADRSNTWIWPAPPKQVSADPDDFVHLL
;
A
#
# COMPACT_ATOMS: atom_id res chain seq x y z
N MET A 1 42.65 -11.46 -14.58
CA MET A 1 41.94 -11.91 -13.35
C MET A 1 40.49 -12.19 -13.72
N ALA A 2 39.79 -13.13 -13.06
CA ALA A 2 38.38 -13.37 -13.36
C ALA A 2 37.47 -12.20 -12.88
N SER A 3 36.38 -11.92 -13.59
CA SER A 3 35.35 -10.96 -13.20
C SER A 3 34.27 -11.59 -12.31
N LEU A 4 33.40 -10.78 -11.70
CA LEU A 4 32.22 -11.28 -10.98
C LEU A 4 31.17 -11.82 -11.97
N PRO A 5 30.43 -12.88 -11.63
CA PRO A 5 29.26 -13.28 -12.39
C PRO A 5 28.22 -12.14 -12.45
N ALA A 6 27.65 -11.86 -13.63
CA ALA A 6 26.69 -10.78 -13.85
C ALA A 6 25.35 -10.96 -13.11
N ASP A 7 25.11 -12.16 -12.57
CA ASP A 7 23.92 -12.49 -11.79
C ASP A 7 24.21 -12.50 -10.28
N SER A 8 25.38 -12.03 -9.83
CA SER A 8 25.75 -11.94 -8.41
C SER A 8 24.88 -10.95 -7.65
N VAL A 9 24.55 -11.28 -6.40
CA VAL A 9 23.76 -10.43 -5.50
C VAL A 9 24.42 -10.33 -4.12
N PRO A 10 24.06 -9.33 -3.28
CA PRO A 10 24.55 -9.24 -1.92
C PRO A 10 24.36 -10.53 -1.12
N GLY A 11 25.40 -10.94 -0.38
CA GLY A 11 25.43 -12.17 0.40
C GLY A 11 25.91 -13.41 -0.36
N ASP A 12 26.03 -13.35 -1.70
CA ASP A 12 26.62 -14.46 -2.47
C ASP A 12 28.08 -14.68 -2.03
N ARG A 13 28.46 -15.95 -1.93
CA ARG A 13 29.84 -16.36 -1.63
C ARG A 13 30.59 -16.64 -2.92
N ALA A 14 31.74 -16.02 -3.09
CA ALA A 14 32.62 -16.20 -4.23
C ALA A 14 34.04 -16.59 -3.79
N VAL A 15 34.77 -17.28 -4.66
CA VAL A 15 36.20 -17.53 -4.48
C VAL A 15 36.93 -16.99 -5.70
N VAL A 16 37.67 -15.90 -5.53
CA VAL A 16 38.40 -15.22 -6.60
C VAL A 16 39.85 -15.73 -6.63
N PRO A 17 40.28 -16.38 -7.72
CA PRO A 17 41.68 -16.78 -7.88
C PRO A 17 42.54 -15.57 -8.28
N ILE A 18 43.64 -15.36 -7.54
CA ILE A 18 44.62 -14.30 -7.76
C ILE A 18 45.95 -14.97 -8.09
N THR A 19 46.42 -14.85 -9.34
CA THR A 19 47.71 -15.40 -9.76
C THR A 19 48.78 -14.34 -9.63
N VAL A 20 49.78 -14.61 -8.78
CA VAL A 20 50.94 -13.74 -8.58
C VAL A 20 52.14 -14.38 -9.25
N SER A 21 52.86 -13.60 -10.04
CA SER A 21 54.00 -14.06 -10.84
C SER A 21 55.25 -13.30 -10.42
N ASN A 22 56.36 -14.02 -10.24
CA ASN A 22 57.64 -13.37 -9.99
C ASN A 22 58.39 -13.16 -11.32
N THR A 23 58.42 -11.92 -11.79
CA THR A 23 59.11 -11.51 -13.03
C THR A 23 60.51 -10.95 -12.77
N GLY A 24 60.95 -10.90 -11.51
CA GLY A 24 62.25 -10.39 -11.10
C GLY A 24 63.41 -11.36 -11.32
N LYS A 25 64.58 -11.02 -10.77
CA LYS A 25 65.83 -11.79 -10.93
C LYS A 25 66.16 -12.73 -9.76
N GLY A 26 65.44 -12.60 -8.64
CA GLY A 26 65.60 -13.42 -7.43
C GLY A 26 64.32 -14.14 -7.06
N THR A 27 64.42 -15.20 -6.25
CA THR A 27 63.23 -15.87 -5.70
C THR A 27 62.54 -14.94 -4.70
N ALA A 28 61.25 -14.67 -4.88
CA ALA A 28 60.43 -13.99 -3.89
C ALA A 28 60.07 -14.98 -2.77
N ALA A 29 60.66 -14.81 -1.59
CA ALA A 29 60.46 -15.68 -0.44
C ALA A 29 60.22 -14.87 0.84
N GLY A 30 59.06 -15.06 1.47
CA GLY A 30 58.65 -14.25 2.61
C GLY A 30 57.15 -14.33 2.82
N ARG A 31 56.55 -13.21 3.21
CA ARG A 31 55.11 -13.08 3.41
C ARG A 31 54.62 -11.73 2.89
N MET A 32 53.44 -11.70 2.31
CA MET A 32 52.77 -10.47 1.87
C MET A 32 51.30 -10.51 2.25
N ASP A 33 50.70 -9.34 2.30
CA ASP A 33 49.25 -9.20 2.30
C ASP A 33 48.74 -9.10 0.85
N ILE A 34 47.50 -9.53 0.65
CA ILE A 34 46.80 -9.39 -0.64
C ILE A 34 45.43 -8.80 -0.36
N THR A 35 45.12 -7.66 -0.97
CA THR A 35 43.80 -7.03 -0.82
C THR A 35 43.06 -7.07 -2.14
N LEU A 36 41.79 -7.47 -2.09
CA LEU A 36 40.89 -7.51 -3.24
C LEU A 36 39.82 -6.44 -3.07
N TYR A 37 39.65 -5.62 -4.11
CA TYR A 37 38.70 -4.52 -4.18
C TYR A 37 37.73 -4.71 -5.35
N ALA A 38 36.56 -4.08 -5.23
CA ALA A 38 35.64 -3.80 -6.32
C ALA A 38 35.65 -2.29 -6.62
N THR A 39 35.75 -1.92 -7.90
CA THR A 39 35.77 -0.53 -8.38
C THR A 39 34.93 -0.37 -9.64
N THR A 40 34.26 0.78 -9.77
CA THR A 40 33.54 1.15 -11.00
C THR A 40 34.42 1.87 -12.01
N THR A 41 35.54 2.46 -11.57
CA THR A 41 36.49 3.19 -12.42
C THR A 41 37.60 2.29 -12.97
N GLY A 42 37.82 1.14 -12.32
CA GLY A 42 38.96 0.26 -12.62
C GLY A 42 40.27 0.77 -12.03
N GLN A 43 40.24 1.83 -11.22
CA GLN A 43 41.39 2.44 -10.55
C GLN A 43 41.24 2.32 -9.03
N LEU A 44 42.33 2.64 -8.32
CA LEU A 44 42.39 2.80 -6.85
C LEU A 44 42.42 4.30 -6.51
N ASP A 45 41.26 4.95 -6.58
CA ASP A 45 41.03 6.39 -6.36
C ASP A 45 40.39 6.71 -4.99
N GLY A 46 40.15 5.71 -4.15
CA GLY A 46 39.56 5.84 -2.82
C GLY A 46 38.05 5.61 -2.80
N SER A 47 37.41 5.35 -3.95
CA SER A 47 36.01 4.95 -4.03
C SER A 47 35.78 3.43 -3.98
N GLU A 48 36.87 2.66 -3.84
CA GLU A 48 36.83 1.21 -3.91
C GLU A 48 36.15 0.58 -2.69
N ILE A 49 35.54 -0.57 -2.94
CA ILE A 49 34.96 -1.40 -1.89
C ILE A 49 35.90 -2.57 -1.65
N GLU A 50 36.51 -2.64 -0.46
CA GLU A 50 37.30 -3.80 -0.05
C GLU A 50 36.40 -5.03 0.08
N LEU A 51 36.72 -6.09 -0.67
CA LEU A 51 36.00 -7.35 -0.68
C LEU A 51 36.63 -8.40 0.23
N ALA A 52 37.97 -8.43 0.27
CA ALA A 52 38.73 -9.34 1.11
C ALA A 52 40.15 -8.83 1.32
N HIS A 53 40.69 -9.13 2.50
CA HIS A 53 42.08 -8.86 2.86
C HIS A 53 42.72 -10.14 3.42
N LEU A 54 43.70 -10.66 2.67
CA LEU A 54 44.40 -11.90 2.97
C LEU A 54 45.72 -11.54 3.63
N VAL A 55 45.75 -11.62 4.95
CA VAL A 55 46.92 -11.26 5.76
C VAL A 55 47.97 -12.38 5.72
N ASN A 56 49.25 -11.98 5.71
CA ASN A 56 50.42 -12.80 6.00
C ASN A 56 50.55 -14.05 5.12
N GLN A 57 50.20 -13.94 3.84
CA GLN A 57 50.21 -15.03 2.89
C GLN A 57 51.65 -15.49 2.60
N PRO A 58 51.95 -16.79 2.70
CA PRO A 58 53.31 -17.28 2.47
C PRO A 58 53.67 -17.18 0.99
N VAL A 59 54.78 -16.52 0.67
CA VAL A 59 55.32 -16.36 -0.68
C VAL A 59 56.57 -17.20 -0.81
N ASN A 60 56.63 -18.03 -1.85
CA ASN A 60 57.86 -18.71 -2.30
C ASN A 60 57.71 -18.98 -3.79
N ILE A 61 58.04 -17.99 -4.60
CA ILE A 61 57.83 -17.98 -6.04
C ILE A 61 59.19 -17.83 -6.72
N ARG A 62 59.66 -18.90 -7.37
CA ARG A 62 60.90 -18.87 -8.14
C ARG A 62 60.77 -17.89 -9.30
N VAL A 63 61.91 -17.40 -9.79
CA VAL A 63 61.98 -16.56 -10.99
C VAL A 63 61.20 -17.20 -12.15
N GLY A 64 60.29 -16.43 -12.76
CA GLY A 64 59.44 -16.86 -13.87
C GLY A 64 58.28 -17.79 -13.49
N ALA A 65 58.15 -18.17 -12.21
CA ALA A 65 57.03 -18.98 -11.74
C ALA A 65 55.86 -18.11 -11.27
N SER A 66 54.70 -18.75 -11.11
CA SER A 66 53.49 -18.13 -10.56
C SER A 66 52.91 -18.98 -9.44
N ARG A 67 52.17 -18.32 -8.55
CA ARG A 67 51.39 -18.97 -7.50
C ARG A 67 50.00 -18.38 -7.45
N ALA A 68 49.00 -19.26 -7.31
CA ALA A 68 47.61 -18.85 -7.13
C ALA A 68 47.27 -18.72 -5.64
N TYR A 69 46.66 -17.61 -5.27
CA TYR A 69 45.98 -17.36 -4.00
C TYR A 69 44.47 -17.36 -4.24
N ARG A 70 43.68 -17.65 -3.21
CA ARG A 70 42.22 -17.74 -3.30
C ARG A 70 41.60 -16.81 -2.27
N ALA A 71 40.98 -15.73 -2.73
CA ALA A 71 40.22 -14.83 -1.89
C ALA A 71 38.78 -15.34 -1.77
N ALA A 72 38.40 -15.80 -0.57
CA ALA A 72 37.01 -16.10 -0.26
C ALA A 72 36.30 -14.81 0.13
N VAL A 73 35.21 -14.48 -0.59
CA VAL A 73 34.48 -13.22 -0.44
C VAL A 73 33.02 -13.55 -0.17
N THR A 74 32.39 -12.80 0.75
CA THR A 74 30.93 -12.66 0.79
C THR A 74 30.61 -11.28 0.26
N LEU A 75 29.89 -11.20 -0.86
CA LEU A 75 29.67 -9.92 -1.54
C LEU A 75 28.84 -8.99 -0.65
N PRO A 76 29.33 -7.78 -0.33
CA PRO A 76 28.55 -6.82 0.46
C PRO A 76 27.41 -6.23 -0.38
N ALA A 77 26.54 -5.47 0.28
CA ALA A 77 25.48 -4.71 -0.39
C ALA A 77 26.06 -3.47 -1.09
N MET A 78 26.80 -3.68 -2.18
CA MET A 78 27.43 -2.62 -2.98
C MET A 78 26.38 -1.87 -3.81
N PRO A 79 26.50 -0.55 -4.04
CA PRO A 79 25.60 0.19 -4.92
C PRO A 79 25.49 -0.43 -6.32
N LYS A 80 24.35 -0.22 -6.99
CA LYS A 80 24.18 -0.66 -8.38
C LYS A 80 25.26 -0.05 -9.28
N GLY A 81 25.94 -0.87 -10.07
CA GLY A 81 27.01 -0.42 -10.95
C GLY A 81 27.69 -1.54 -11.72
N ALA A 82 28.58 -1.18 -12.63
CA ALA A 82 29.47 -2.14 -13.30
C ALA A 82 30.83 -2.12 -12.60
N TYR A 83 31.23 -3.24 -12.01
CA TYR A 83 32.45 -3.34 -11.20
C TYR A 83 33.51 -4.19 -11.87
N ARG A 84 34.75 -3.72 -11.81
CA ARG A 84 35.96 -4.52 -12.01
C ARG A 84 36.50 -4.96 -10.66
N LEU A 85 37.16 -6.11 -10.65
CA LEU A 85 37.94 -6.57 -9.50
C LEU A 85 39.38 -6.07 -9.63
N VAL A 86 39.93 -5.57 -8.54
CA VAL A 86 41.33 -5.14 -8.45
C VAL A 86 41.99 -5.87 -7.29
N ALA A 87 43.08 -6.61 -7.56
CA ALA A 87 43.92 -7.12 -6.47
C ALA A 87 45.21 -6.31 -6.38
N VAL A 88 45.57 -5.99 -5.15
CA VAL A 88 46.85 -5.39 -4.80
C VAL A 88 47.64 -6.42 -4.00
N VAL A 89 48.86 -6.68 -4.45
CA VAL A 89 49.82 -7.51 -3.72
C VAL A 89 50.91 -6.62 -3.14
N ASP A 90 51.50 -7.04 -2.03
CA ASP A 90 52.64 -6.36 -1.40
C ASP A 90 52.51 -4.83 -1.24
N ALA A 91 51.33 -4.34 -0.87
CA ALA A 91 51.10 -2.90 -0.68
C ALA A 91 51.97 -2.26 0.42
N SER A 92 52.55 -3.08 1.29
CA SER A 92 53.47 -2.66 2.36
C SER A 92 54.94 -2.59 1.93
N ASP A 93 55.26 -2.88 0.67
CA ASP A 93 56.63 -2.90 0.13
C ASP A 93 57.53 -3.85 0.97
N ALA A 94 57.00 -5.05 1.25
CA ALA A 94 57.69 -6.05 2.08
C ALA A 94 58.78 -6.79 1.29
N PHE A 95 58.71 -6.78 -0.03
CA PHE A 95 59.74 -7.28 -0.94
C PHE A 95 60.40 -6.11 -1.66
N GLY A 96 61.74 -6.07 -1.70
CA GLY A 96 62.43 -5.10 -2.53
C GLY A 96 62.34 -5.51 -3.99
N GLU A 97 61.51 -4.81 -4.77
CA GLU A 97 61.24 -5.13 -6.17
C GLU A 97 62.01 -4.18 -7.10
N LEU A 98 62.03 -4.51 -8.40
CA LEU A 98 62.65 -3.63 -9.41
C LEU A 98 61.66 -2.59 -9.93
N ASP A 99 60.36 -2.82 -9.74
CA ASP A 99 59.27 -2.01 -10.25
C ASP A 99 58.07 -2.14 -9.30
N GLU A 100 57.97 -1.20 -8.36
CA GLU A 100 56.88 -1.14 -7.37
C GLU A 100 55.52 -0.77 -7.97
N THR A 101 55.45 -0.51 -9.29
CA THR A 101 54.22 -0.07 -9.96
C THR A 101 53.40 -1.21 -10.57
N ASN A 102 53.92 -2.44 -10.57
CA ASN A 102 53.28 -3.59 -11.21
C ASN A 102 52.55 -4.54 -10.23
N ASN A 103 52.33 -4.10 -9.00
CA ASN A 103 51.69 -4.86 -7.92
C ASN A 103 50.15 -4.77 -7.89
N VAL A 104 49.55 -4.24 -8.96
CA VAL A 104 48.11 -4.09 -9.12
C VAL A 104 47.64 -4.86 -10.34
N ALA A 105 46.64 -5.73 -10.16
CA ALA A 105 46.01 -6.46 -11.26
C ALA A 105 44.51 -6.14 -11.31
N VAL A 106 43.99 -5.82 -12.50
CA VAL A 106 42.58 -5.51 -12.75
C VAL A 106 41.93 -6.64 -13.55
N SER A 107 40.64 -6.95 -13.31
CA SER A 107 39.87 -7.85 -14.17
C SER A 107 39.64 -7.25 -15.55
N ASP A 108 39.61 -8.09 -16.58
CA ASP A 108 39.52 -7.64 -17.98
C ASP A 108 38.17 -6.93 -18.23
N ASP A 109 37.09 -7.54 -17.74
CA ASP A 109 35.73 -7.05 -17.90
C ASP A 109 35.15 -6.51 -16.58
N ALA A 110 34.28 -5.50 -16.72
CA ALA A 110 33.39 -5.07 -15.66
C ALA A 110 32.12 -5.92 -15.67
N ALA A 111 31.61 -6.27 -14.50
CA ALA A 111 30.37 -7.02 -14.33
C ALA A 111 29.30 -6.15 -13.65
N GLY A 112 28.08 -6.19 -14.16
CA GLY A 112 26.95 -5.53 -13.52
C GLY A 112 26.66 -6.16 -12.14
N PHE A 113 26.49 -5.32 -11.13
CA PHE A 113 26.03 -5.69 -9.81
C PHE A 113 24.75 -4.92 -9.50
N GLU A 114 23.69 -5.66 -9.18
CA GLU A 114 22.38 -5.11 -8.84
C GLU A 114 21.75 -5.96 -7.74
N TRP A 115 21.02 -5.34 -6.83
CA TRP A 115 20.35 -6.06 -5.76
C TRP A 115 19.11 -6.75 -6.32
N ARG A 116 19.21 -8.06 -6.53
CA ARG A 116 18.17 -8.88 -7.14
C ARG A 116 17.71 -10.00 -6.23
N PHE A 117 16.46 -10.41 -6.40
CA PHE A 117 15.86 -11.55 -5.69
C PHE A 117 14.83 -12.26 -6.58
N GLY A 118 14.40 -13.46 -6.20
CA GLY A 118 13.54 -14.31 -7.04
C GLY A 118 14.34 -15.08 -8.08
N ASN A 119 13.94 -15.01 -9.35
CA ASN A 119 14.57 -15.78 -10.43
C ASN A 119 15.74 -15.02 -11.07
N VAL A 120 16.91 -15.09 -10.44
CA VAL A 120 18.10 -14.38 -10.88
C VAL A 120 18.96 -15.28 -11.78
N GLY A 121 18.97 -15.02 -13.09
CA GLY A 121 19.69 -15.85 -14.06
C GLY A 121 19.17 -17.29 -14.09
N ALA A 122 20.06 -18.26 -13.86
CA ALA A 122 19.68 -19.67 -13.73
C ALA A 122 19.15 -20.03 -12.34
N ARG A 123 19.36 -19.17 -11.33
CA ARG A 123 18.95 -19.39 -9.95
C ARG A 123 17.46 -19.09 -9.78
N ARG A 124 16.82 -19.75 -8.82
CA ARG A 124 15.40 -19.61 -8.51
C ARG A 124 15.23 -19.32 -7.04
N ASN A 125 14.22 -18.53 -6.69
CA ASN A 125 13.90 -18.15 -5.31
C ASN A 125 15.12 -17.58 -4.53
N VAL A 126 15.98 -16.81 -5.19
CA VAL A 126 17.10 -16.12 -4.54
C VAL A 126 16.52 -15.17 -3.49
N ARG A 127 16.97 -15.31 -2.24
CA ARG A 127 16.63 -14.41 -1.15
C ARG A 127 17.71 -13.36 -1.02
N LEU A 128 17.31 -12.10 -0.95
CA LEU A 128 18.19 -10.98 -0.75
C LEU A 128 18.10 -10.49 0.70
N THR A 129 19.19 -10.03 1.28
CA THR A 129 19.19 -9.32 2.57
C THR A 129 20.09 -8.11 2.45
N VAL A 130 19.51 -6.93 2.65
CA VAL A 130 20.17 -5.63 2.46
C VAL A 130 19.85 -4.71 3.63
N PRO A 131 20.73 -3.75 3.96
CA PRO A 131 20.43 -2.75 4.98
C PRO A 131 19.33 -1.79 4.53
N ASP A 132 18.46 -1.39 5.46
CA ASP A 132 17.59 -0.21 5.30
C ASP A 132 18.36 1.10 5.58
N GLY A 133 17.65 2.23 5.57
CA GLY A 133 18.25 3.55 5.83
C GLY A 133 18.83 3.74 7.23
N GLN A 134 18.53 2.82 8.16
CA GLN A 134 19.11 2.77 9.50
C GLN A 134 20.22 1.71 9.63
N GLY A 135 20.57 1.02 8.54
CA GLY A 135 21.54 -0.06 8.53
C GLY A 135 20.99 -1.41 8.98
N ARG A 136 19.68 -1.53 9.27
CA ARG A 136 19.06 -2.75 9.78
C ARG A 136 18.80 -3.73 8.64
N PRO A 137 19.01 -5.05 8.84
CA PRO A 137 18.85 -6.03 7.77
C PRO A 137 17.38 -6.26 7.43
N VAL A 138 17.03 -6.04 6.15
CA VAL A 138 15.73 -6.33 5.55
C VAL A 138 15.88 -7.46 4.55
N ALA A 139 15.06 -8.50 4.69
CA ALA A 139 15.00 -9.59 3.74
C ALA A 139 13.93 -9.39 2.68
N LEU A 140 14.29 -9.67 1.42
CA LEU A 140 13.38 -9.66 0.30
C LEU A 140 13.40 -11.02 -0.40
N SER A 141 12.22 -11.49 -0.79
CA SER A 141 12.07 -12.73 -1.54
C SER A 141 10.87 -12.65 -2.48
N LEU A 142 11.00 -13.34 -3.61
CA LEU A 142 9.95 -13.51 -4.61
C LEU A 142 9.90 -14.99 -4.93
N THR A 143 8.83 -15.65 -4.50
CA THR A 143 8.60 -17.07 -4.83
C THR A 143 7.64 -17.18 -6.01
N GLY A 144 7.89 -18.13 -6.90
CA GLY A 144 7.16 -18.26 -8.16
C GLY A 144 7.87 -17.55 -9.32
N PRO A 145 7.16 -17.26 -10.42
CA PRO A 145 7.72 -16.52 -11.54
C PRO A 145 8.14 -15.09 -11.19
N GLY A 146 9.09 -14.55 -11.94
CA GLY A 146 9.54 -13.16 -11.83
C GLY A 146 10.86 -12.93 -11.12
N THR A 147 11.36 -11.71 -11.28
CA THR A 147 12.58 -11.19 -10.67
C THR A 147 12.25 -9.90 -9.95
N GLY A 148 12.74 -9.76 -8.72
CA GLY A 148 12.68 -8.50 -7.98
C GLY A 148 14.01 -7.77 -7.99
N THR A 149 13.95 -6.44 -7.98
CA THR A 149 15.10 -5.54 -7.82
C THR A 149 14.91 -4.65 -6.61
N VAL A 150 16.02 -4.22 -6.02
CA VAL A 150 16.04 -3.21 -4.97
C VAL A 150 16.99 -2.10 -5.39
N VAL A 151 16.55 -0.86 -5.21
CA VAL A 151 17.40 0.32 -5.35
C VAL A 151 17.50 0.98 -3.99
N SER A 152 18.71 1.38 -3.62
CA SER A 152 18.95 2.20 -2.43
C SER A 152 19.40 3.58 -2.89
N THR A 153 18.65 4.61 -2.50
CA THR A 153 18.98 6.02 -2.76
C THR A 153 19.04 6.71 -1.40
N GLU A 154 20.24 7.15 -1.01
CA GLU A 154 20.46 7.81 0.30
C GLU A 154 19.94 7.00 1.49
N GLY A 155 20.00 5.66 1.41
CA GLY A 155 19.52 4.74 2.44
C GLY A 155 18.04 4.37 2.33
N SER A 156 17.24 5.12 1.56
CA SER A 156 15.85 4.77 1.27
C SER A 156 15.75 3.65 0.25
N LEU A 157 14.83 2.71 0.46
CA LEU A 157 14.67 1.53 -0.39
C LEU A 157 13.48 1.69 -1.36
N GLY A 158 13.74 1.47 -2.64
CA GLY A 158 12.71 1.25 -3.67
C GLY A 158 12.73 -0.21 -4.13
N VAL A 159 11.56 -0.77 -4.43
CA VAL A 159 11.42 -2.17 -4.89
C VAL A 159 10.76 -2.22 -6.26
N GLY A 160 11.38 -2.94 -7.19
CA GLY A 160 10.82 -3.21 -8.51
C GLY A 160 10.61 -4.70 -8.74
N THR A 161 9.71 -5.07 -9.64
CA THR A 161 9.59 -6.45 -10.13
C THR A 161 9.27 -6.51 -11.60
N VAL A 162 9.69 -7.60 -12.26
CA VAL A 162 9.32 -7.95 -13.64
C VAL A 162 8.93 -9.43 -13.74
N ASP A 163 8.20 -9.79 -14.79
CA ASP A 163 7.80 -11.15 -15.14
C ASP A 163 7.03 -11.91 -14.03
N THR A 164 6.33 -11.17 -13.18
CA THR A 164 5.49 -11.75 -12.11
C THR A 164 4.13 -12.19 -12.64
N THR A 165 3.55 -13.23 -12.04
CA THR A 165 2.25 -13.79 -12.46
C THR A 165 1.33 -13.99 -11.24
N PRO A 166 0.05 -14.32 -11.43
CA PRO A 166 -0.85 -14.64 -10.31
C PRO A 166 -0.41 -15.82 -9.41
N ALA A 167 0.71 -16.50 -9.71
CA ALA A 167 1.35 -17.48 -8.83
C ALA A 167 2.43 -16.85 -7.91
N SER A 168 2.95 -15.67 -8.25
CA SER A 168 4.07 -15.01 -7.58
C SER A 168 3.70 -14.47 -6.19
N VAL A 169 4.63 -14.58 -5.25
CA VAL A 169 4.52 -13.99 -3.90
C VAL A 169 5.75 -13.17 -3.58
N LEU A 170 5.56 -11.86 -3.40
CA LEU A 170 6.56 -10.94 -2.89
C LEU A 170 6.48 -10.91 -1.37
N SER A 171 7.60 -11.13 -0.69
CA SER A 171 7.72 -10.93 0.77
C SER A 171 8.87 -10.01 1.11
N ILE A 172 8.58 -9.03 1.97
CA ILE A 172 9.56 -8.05 2.49
C ILE A 172 9.47 -8.08 4.01
N THR A 173 10.60 -8.28 4.69
CA THR A 173 10.61 -8.55 6.13
C THR A 173 11.85 -7.96 6.80
N PRO A 174 11.70 -6.92 7.64
CA PRO A 174 12.73 -6.55 8.59
C PRO A 174 13.10 -7.75 9.46
N LEU A 175 14.39 -8.04 9.62
CA LEU A 175 14.85 -9.21 10.38
C LEU A 175 15.03 -8.91 11.87
N GLU A 176 15.09 -7.63 12.23
CA GLU A 176 15.07 -7.21 13.63
C GLU A 176 13.66 -7.34 14.21
N ARG A 177 13.58 -7.97 15.38
CA ARG A 177 12.30 -8.29 16.01
C ARG A 177 11.55 -7.02 16.38
N GLY A 178 10.36 -6.85 15.82
CA GLY A 178 9.50 -5.69 16.09
C GLY A 178 9.90 -4.41 15.35
N ALA A 179 10.88 -4.48 14.45
CA ALA A 179 11.22 -3.36 13.58
C ALA A 179 10.24 -3.27 12.41
N SER A 180 9.93 -2.04 11.99
CA SER A 180 9.40 -1.73 10.66
C SER A 180 10.53 -1.25 9.75
N THR A 181 10.32 -1.26 8.45
CA THR A 181 11.18 -0.60 7.45
C THR A 181 10.35 0.29 6.56
N THR A 182 10.93 1.36 6.05
CA THR A 182 10.27 2.26 5.11
C THR A 182 10.71 1.95 3.68
N LEU A 183 9.76 1.89 2.75
CA LEU A 183 10.01 1.96 1.32
C LEU A 183 9.58 3.33 0.79
N THR A 184 10.28 3.84 -0.21
CA THR A 184 9.91 5.09 -0.90
C THR A 184 9.10 4.84 -2.16
N ALA A 185 9.25 3.68 -2.78
CA ALA A 185 8.47 3.32 -3.97
C ALA A 185 8.37 1.80 -4.13
N MET A 186 7.25 1.36 -4.70
CA MET A 186 7.11 0.02 -5.25
C MET A 186 6.64 0.12 -6.70
N LEU A 187 7.46 -0.35 -7.64
CA LEU A 187 7.17 -0.34 -9.08
C LEU A 187 7.04 -1.78 -9.57
N LEU A 188 5.84 -2.35 -9.43
CA LEU A 188 5.63 -3.78 -9.55
C LEU A 188 4.99 -4.15 -10.89
N GLU A 189 5.82 -4.61 -11.83
CA GLU A 189 5.34 -5.08 -13.13
C GLU A 189 4.87 -6.55 -13.05
N GLY A 190 3.66 -6.77 -13.56
CA GLY A 190 2.97 -8.07 -13.55
C GLY A 190 1.93 -8.21 -12.44
N SER A 191 1.53 -9.45 -12.19
CA SER A 191 0.49 -9.80 -11.21
C SER A 191 1.07 -10.60 -10.05
N PHE A 192 0.33 -10.67 -8.94
CA PHE A 192 0.72 -11.35 -7.73
C PHE A 192 -0.42 -12.17 -7.15
N ARG A 193 -0.08 -13.36 -6.67
CA ARG A 193 -0.94 -14.05 -5.69
C ARG A 193 -1.01 -13.23 -4.41
N MET A 194 0.15 -12.77 -3.93
CA MET A 194 0.27 -12.05 -2.67
C MET A 194 1.48 -11.10 -2.66
N ILE A 195 1.27 -9.92 -2.10
CA ILE A 195 2.31 -9.01 -1.64
C ILE A 195 2.23 -9.00 -0.11
N ASN A 196 3.26 -9.48 0.58
CA ASN A 196 3.27 -9.67 2.02
C ASN A 196 4.41 -8.85 2.65
N ALA A 197 4.07 -7.69 3.17
CA ALA A 197 5.00 -6.73 3.74
C ALA A 197 4.41 -6.07 5.02
N PRO A 198 3.92 -6.86 6.01
CA PRO A 198 3.11 -6.34 7.12
C PRO A 198 3.87 -5.46 8.14
N ALA A 199 5.19 -5.32 7.98
CA ALA A 199 6.05 -4.45 8.79
C ALA A 199 6.79 -3.44 7.88
N VAL A 200 6.18 -3.11 6.74
CA VAL A 200 6.71 -2.16 5.78
C VAL A 200 5.79 -0.97 5.72
N ASP A 201 6.36 0.19 6.04
CA ASP A 201 5.75 1.50 5.91
C ASP A 201 6.07 2.01 4.51
N LEU A 202 5.11 2.63 3.83
CA LEU A 202 5.32 3.22 2.52
C LEU A 202 5.18 4.74 2.61
N ALA A 203 6.29 5.44 2.39
CA ALA A 203 6.36 6.90 2.39
C ALA A 203 6.15 7.51 1.00
N GLY A 204 5.77 6.70 0.01
CA GLY A 204 5.50 7.13 -1.35
C GLY A 204 4.47 6.19 -1.99
N SER A 205 4.56 5.97 -3.29
CA SER A 205 3.51 5.22 -3.99
C SER A 205 3.92 3.80 -4.38
N ALA A 206 2.93 2.91 -4.36
CA ALA A 206 3.03 1.54 -4.85
C ALA A 206 2.17 1.40 -6.10
N TYR A 207 2.82 1.15 -7.23
CA TYR A 207 2.18 0.86 -8.51
C TYR A 207 2.23 -0.64 -8.75
N VAL A 208 1.07 -1.25 -8.95
CA VAL A 208 0.94 -2.65 -9.39
C VAL A 208 0.28 -2.63 -10.76
N LEU A 209 1.03 -2.96 -11.80
CA LEU A 209 0.51 -2.89 -13.17
C LEU A 209 -0.58 -3.95 -13.42
N GLY A 210 -0.39 -5.15 -12.87
CA GLY A 210 -1.35 -6.23 -12.98
C GLY A 210 -2.27 -6.31 -11.76
N SER A 211 -2.55 -7.54 -11.35
CA SER A 211 -3.52 -7.85 -10.30
C SER A 211 -2.88 -8.33 -9.03
N VAL A 212 -3.59 -8.18 -7.91
CA VAL A 212 -3.13 -8.72 -6.63
C VAL A 212 -4.24 -9.54 -5.96
N GLY A 213 -3.93 -10.76 -5.56
CA GLY A 213 -4.86 -11.56 -4.75
C GLY A 213 -4.98 -11.03 -3.33
N THR A 214 -3.84 -10.84 -2.65
CA THR A 214 -3.79 -10.24 -1.30
C THR A 214 -2.61 -9.30 -1.17
N LEU A 215 -2.85 -8.09 -0.70
CA LEU A 215 -1.83 -7.12 -0.34
C LEU A 215 -1.88 -6.89 1.18
N ARG A 216 -0.72 -7.00 1.82
CA ARG A 216 -0.53 -6.67 3.22
C ARG A 216 0.65 -5.72 3.36
N MET A 217 0.39 -4.54 3.90
CA MET A 217 1.42 -3.58 4.28
C MET A 217 1.12 -3.05 5.68
N HIS A 218 2.07 -2.30 6.26
CA HIS A 218 1.87 -1.67 7.56
C HIS A 218 1.20 -0.31 7.34
N ASP A 219 1.96 0.78 7.39
CA ASP A 219 1.42 2.13 7.25
C ASP A 219 1.63 2.70 5.85
N LEU A 220 0.72 3.58 5.42
CA LEU A 220 0.80 4.34 4.17
C LEU A 220 0.56 5.81 4.51
N ALA A 221 1.55 6.67 4.27
CA ALA A 221 1.46 8.11 4.57
C ALA A 221 1.80 8.93 3.32
N ASP A 222 0.93 9.91 2.99
CA ASP A 222 1.07 10.85 1.86
C ASP A 222 1.30 10.18 0.48
N GLY A 223 0.98 8.90 0.39
CA GLY A 223 1.31 8.04 -0.74
C GLY A 223 0.10 7.31 -1.30
N ALA A 224 0.24 6.73 -2.48
CA ALA A 224 -0.86 6.03 -3.15
C ALA A 224 -0.58 4.54 -3.34
N LEU A 225 -1.58 3.70 -3.05
CA LEU A 225 -1.62 2.32 -3.51
C LEU A 225 -2.47 2.25 -4.79
N LEU A 226 -1.82 2.01 -5.92
CA LEU A 226 -2.40 2.11 -7.25
C LEU A 226 -2.36 0.75 -7.96
N LEU A 227 -3.50 0.06 -8.00
CA LEU A 227 -3.65 -1.26 -8.62
C LEU A 227 -4.23 -1.14 -10.04
N GLY A 228 -3.64 -1.87 -10.99
CA GLY A 228 -4.00 -1.75 -12.41
C GLY A 228 -3.61 -0.40 -13.02
N ARG A 229 -2.57 0.23 -12.47
CA ARG A 229 -2.06 1.55 -12.88
C ARG A 229 -0.58 1.43 -13.25
N SER A 230 -0.16 2.21 -14.24
CA SER A 230 1.26 2.39 -14.56
C SER A 230 1.80 3.62 -13.83
N TYR A 231 3.12 3.68 -13.68
CA TYR A 231 3.85 4.81 -13.11
C TYR A 231 4.37 5.72 -14.22
N GLU A 232 4.81 6.94 -13.88
CA GLU A 232 5.39 7.86 -14.86
C GLU A 232 6.64 7.25 -15.51
N GLY A 233 6.64 7.18 -16.85
CA GLY A 233 7.71 6.51 -17.61
C GLY A 233 7.66 4.97 -17.56
N GLY A 234 6.65 4.38 -16.93
CA GLY A 234 6.41 2.94 -16.88
C GLY A 234 5.84 2.35 -18.17
N PRO A 235 5.71 1.01 -18.25
CA PRO A 235 5.19 0.34 -19.44
C PRO A 235 3.72 0.68 -19.71
N SER A 236 3.30 0.57 -20.98
CA SER A 236 1.87 0.66 -21.34
C SER A 236 1.08 -0.47 -20.69
N LEU A 237 -0.19 -0.16 -20.34
CA LEU A 237 -1.15 -1.15 -19.85
C LEU A 237 -1.80 -1.96 -21.00
N ASP A 238 -1.51 -1.63 -22.25
CA ASP A 238 -2.01 -2.36 -23.42
C ASP A 238 -1.57 -3.83 -23.38
N GLY A 239 -2.53 -4.76 -23.45
CA GLY A 239 -2.26 -6.20 -23.38
C GLY A 239 -2.23 -6.80 -21.97
N ILE A 240 -2.31 -6.00 -20.89
CA ILE A 240 -2.66 -6.47 -19.53
C ILE A 240 -4.19 -6.71 -19.41
N VAL A 241 -4.84 -6.87 -20.57
CA VAL A 241 -6.29 -6.94 -20.78
C VAL A 241 -6.81 -8.34 -20.46
N ALA A 242 -6.94 -8.61 -19.18
CA ALA A 242 -8.14 -9.23 -18.63
C ALA A 242 -8.27 -8.69 -17.22
N ALA A 243 -9.21 -7.75 -17.01
CA ALA A 243 -9.57 -7.31 -15.67
C ALA A 243 -9.76 -8.56 -14.80
N PRO A 244 -8.96 -8.74 -13.74
CA PRO A 244 -9.10 -9.90 -12.89
C PRO A 244 -10.48 -9.79 -12.24
N GLN A 245 -11.39 -10.66 -12.67
CA GLN A 245 -12.69 -10.82 -12.01
C GLN A 245 -12.52 -11.25 -10.54
N THR A 246 -11.33 -11.76 -10.19
CA THR A 246 -10.94 -12.13 -8.84
C THR A 246 -10.73 -10.88 -7.98
N PRO A 247 -11.55 -10.67 -6.95
CA PRO A 247 -11.42 -9.49 -6.12
C PRO A 247 -10.17 -9.54 -5.21
N CYS A 248 -9.51 -8.40 -4.99
CA CYS A 248 -8.32 -8.30 -4.15
C CYS A 248 -8.66 -8.18 -2.66
N THR A 249 -7.76 -8.60 -1.78
CA THR A 249 -7.83 -8.32 -0.34
C THR A 249 -6.71 -7.38 0.06
N ILE A 250 -7.04 -6.25 0.69
CA ILE A 250 -6.10 -5.24 1.14
C ILE A 250 -6.12 -5.20 2.67
N VAL A 251 -4.96 -5.32 3.30
CA VAL A 251 -4.79 -5.19 4.75
C VAL A 251 -3.68 -4.19 5.02
N LEU A 252 -4.05 -3.12 5.71
CA LEU A 252 -3.18 -2.02 6.11
C LEU A 252 -3.36 -1.79 7.61
N ASN A 253 -2.48 -1.00 8.21
CA ASN A 253 -2.58 -0.58 9.59
C ASN A 253 -3.10 0.85 9.67
N GLU A 254 -2.26 1.86 9.45
CA GLU A 254 -2.67 3.26 9.41
C GLU A 254 -2.51 3.86 8.01
N LEU A 255 -3.49 4.65 7.62
CA LEU A 255 -3.46 5.48 6.41
C LEU A 255 -3.62 6.94 6.83
N ASP A 256 -2.75 7.81 6.32
CA ASP A 256 -2.75 9.25 6.61
C ASP A 256 -2.47 10.01 5.32
N GLY A 257 -3.42 10.81 4.84
CA GLY A 257 -3.30 11.53 3.56
C GLY A 257 -3.10 10.60 2.36
N ALA A 258 -3.66 9.38 2.41
CA ALA A 258 -3.27 8.28 1.54
C ALA A 258 -4.41 7.82 0.64
N THR A 259 -4.10 7.62 -0.64
CA THR A 259 -5.06 7.14 -1.65
C THR A 259 -4.92 5.62 -1.87
N VAL A 260 -6.04 4.91 -2.00
CA VAL A 260 -6.11 3.54 -2.49
C VAL A 260 -7.01 3.48 -3.72
N GLU A 261 -6.39 3.34 -4.88
CA GLU A 261 -7.08 3.16 -6.14
C GLU A 261 -6.90 1.74 -6.68
N SER A 262 -8.03 1.11 -7.01
CA SER A 262 -8.05 -0.14 -7.77
C SER A 262 -8.80 0.09 -9.07
N ALA A 263 -8.07 0.39 -10.15
CA ALA A 263 -8.65 0.87 -11.40
C ALA A 263 -9.59 -0.12 -12.08
N LEU A 264 -9.24 -1.41 -12.05
CA LEU A 264 -9.92 -2.47 -12.82
C LEU A 264 -10.31 -3.68 -11.97
N GLN A 265 -9.68 -3.85 -10.80
CA GLN A 265 -9.89 -5.02 -9.96
C GLN A 265 -10.91 -4.69 -8.86
N PRO A 266 -11.99 -5.47 -8.73
CA PRO A 266 -12.86 -5.41 -7.57
C PRO A 266 -12.12 -5.62 -6.25
N VAL A 267 -12.58 -5.02 -5.16
CA VAL A 267 -12.00 -5.21 -3.83
C VAL A 267 -12.90 -6.14 -3.01
N LYS A 268 -12.38 -7.33 -2.66
CA LYS A 268 -13.06 -8.27 -1.76
C LYS A 268 -13.20 -7.69 -0.36
N SER A 269 -12.10 -7.15 0.14
CA SER A 269 -12.09 -6.51 1.44
C SER A 269 -10.90 -5.60 1.60
N ILE A 270 -11.14 -4.45 2.22
CA ILE A 270 -10.12 -3.57 2.76
C ILE A 270 -10.27 -3.53 4.29
N THR A 271 -9.15 -3.64 5.00
CA THR A 271 -9.12 -3.55 6.46
C THR A 271 -7.98 -2.66 6.89
N ALA A 272 -8.29 -1.65 7.71
CA ALA A 272 -7.31 -0.78 8.35
C ALA A 272 -7.66 -0.57 9.83
N ALA A 273 -6.66 -0.22 10.64
CA ALA A 273 -6.89 0.26 11.99
C ALA A 273 -7.54 1.64 11.94
N ARG A 274 -7.04 2.54 11.10
CA ARG A 274 -7.49 3.93 10.96
C ARG A 274 -7.16 4.44 9.56
N TRP A 275 -7.95 5.36 9.03
CA TRP A 275 -7.64 6.09 7.80
C TRP A 275 -8.04 7.53 8.00
N ILE A 276 -7.07 8.42 8.14
CA ILE A 276 -7.30 9.85 8.25
C ILE A 276 -7.03 10.48 6.92
N ASP A 277 -8.03 11.21 6.45
CA ASP A 277 -7.93 12.06 5.28
C ASP A 277 -8.83 13.29 5.52
N GLY A 278 -8.57 14.37 4.78
CA GLY A 278 -9.35 15.59 4.80
C GLY A 278 -8.95 16.56 3.69
N ASP A 279 -8.37 16.08 2.59
CA ASP A 279 -7.98 16.93 1.46
C ASP A 279 -9.14 17.19 0.47
N GLY A 280 -10.18 16.35 0.52
CA GLY A 280 -11.40 16.45 -0.29
C GLY A 280 -11.28 15.84 -1.70
N ASP A 281 -10.15 15.18 -1.99
CA ASP A 281 -9.97 14.35 -3.17
C ASP A 281 -10.44 12.91 -2.90
N TRP A 282 -10.69 12.14 -3.97
CA TRP A 282 -11.15 10.76 -3.81
C TRP A 282 -10.03 9.83 -3.36
N ASP A 283 -10.17 9.25 -2.17
CA ASP A 283 -9.15 8.37 -1.60
C ASP A 283 -9.35 6.91 -1.94
N LEU A 284 -10.56 6.38 -1.76
CA LEU A 284 -10.88 4.99 -2.04
C LEU A 284 -11.65 4.89 -3.35
N MET A 285 -10.95 4.54 -4.42
CA MET A 285 -11.50 4.43 -5.76
C MET A 285 -11.50 2.97 -6.24
N ALA A 286 -12.66 2.40 -6.56
CA ALA A 286 -12.75 1.04 -7.09
C ALA A 286 -14.04 0.77 -7.88
N PRO A 287 -14.09 -0.27 -8.75
CA PRO A 287 -15.32 -0.77 -9.34
C PRO A 287 -16.35 -1.19 -8.29
N ARG A 288 -15.93 -1.93 -7.28
CA ARG A 288 -16.76 -2.38 -6.15
C ARG A 288 -15.91 -2.73 -4.94
N VAL A 289 -16.50 -2.64 -3.75
CA VAL A 289 -15.93 -3.08 -2.49
C VAL A 289 -16.93 -3.97 -1.77
N ASP A 290 -16.63 -5.27 -1.64
CA ASP A 290 -17.54 -6.19 -0.94
C ASP A 290 -17.54 -5.95 0.58
N ARG A 291 -16.39 -5.53 1.15
CA ARG A 291 -16.25 -5.23 2.59
C ARG A 291 -15.20 -4.15 2.90
N LEU A 292 -15.61 -3.05 3.51
CA LEU A 292 -14.74 -2.05 4.12
C LEU A 292 -14.81 -2.18 5.65
N THR A 293 -13.67 -2.38 6.30
CA THR A 293 -13.58 -2.50 7.77
C THR A 293 -12.53 -1.55 8.32
N ILE A 294 -12.95 -0.57 9.13
CA ILE A 294 -12.07 0.38 9.82
C ILE A 294 -12.30 0.25 11.32
N ARG A 295 -11.23 -0.02 12.09
CA ARG A 295 -11.33 -0.27 13.53
C ARG A 295 -11.36 1.01 14.40
N GLY A 296 -11.00 2.14 13.82
CA GLY A 296 -11.04 3.47 14.41
C GLY A 296 -11.78 4.43 13.50
N ASP A 297 -11.25 5.64 13.37
CA ASP A 297 -11.84 6.70 12.57
C ASP A 297 -11.51 6.54 11.08
N PHE A 298 -12.43 7.03 10.26
CA PHE A 298 -12.37 7.01 8.80
C PHE A 298 -12.65 8.42 8.29
N GLY A 299 -11.68 9.05 7.63
CA GLY A 299 -11.84 10.35 6.98
C GLY A 299 -11.88 10.28 5.45
N ALA A 300 -11.46 9.15 4.87
CA ALA A 300 -11.31 9.01 3.44
C ALA A 300 -12.62 9.12 2.65
N ASP A 301 -12.50 9.76 1.50
CA ASP A 301 -13.55 9.88 0.50
C ASP A 301 -13.64 8.60 -0.34
N LEU A 302 -14.86 8.26 -0.77
CA LEU A 302 -15.16 6.99 -1.41
C LEU A 302 -15.83 7.21 -2.77
N LEU A 303 -15.19 6.73 -3.85
CA LEU A 303 -15.79 6.67 -5.17
C LEU A 303 -15.87 5.24 -5.68
N LEU A 304 -17.10 4.71 -5.75
CA LEU A 304 -17.34 3.37 -6.29
C LEU A 304 -18.19 3.44 -7.56
N THR A 305 -17.59 3.06 -8.69
CA THR A 305 -18.22 3.25 -10.01
C THR A 305 -19.33 2.23 -10.30
N GLY A 306 -19.29 1.07 -9.65
CA GLY A 306 -20.18 -0.06 -9.97
C GLY A 306 -19.88 -0.68 -11.33
N ALA A 307 -18.70 -0.43 -11.92
CA ALA A 307 -18.29 -1.09 -13.16
C ALA A 307 -18.34 -2.62 -13.00
N ASP A 308 -18.89 -3.31 -14.00
CA ASP A 308 -19.15 -4.76 -14.01
C ASP A 308 -20.10 -5.30 -12.93
N VAL A 309 -20.84 -4.43 -12.22
CA VAL A 309 -21.84 -4.85 -11.24
C VAL A 309 -23.16 -5.15 -11.95
N SER A 310 -23.59 -6.40 -11.93
CA SER A 310 -24.95 -6.76 -12.37
C SER A 310 -26.00 -6.20 -11.40
N ALA A 311 -27.25 -6.02 -11.86
CA ALA A 311 -28.34 -5.49 -11.04
C ALA A 311 -28.65 -6.26 -9.72
N ARG A 312 -28.06 -7.45 -9.52
CA ARG A 312 -28.21 -8.27 -8.29
C ARG A 312 -27.00 -8.21 -7.37
N GLN A 313 -25.89 -7.62 -7.81
CA GLN A 313 -24.68 -7.47 -7.02
C GLN A 313 -24.66 -6.10 -6.34
N ARG A 314 -23.93 -6.04 -5.23
CA ARG A 314 -23.72 -4.80 -4.49
C ARG A 314 -22.39 -4.19 -4.91
N THR A 315 -22.41 -2.90 -5.17
CA THR A 315 -21.19 -2.13 -5.42
C THR A 315 -20.46 -1.86 -4.11
N LEU A 316 -21.22 -1.56 -3.05
CA LEU A 316 -20.73 -1.56 -1.68
C LEU A 316 -21.43 -2.66 -0.88
N GLY A 317 -20.73 -3.76 -0.58
CA GLY A 317 -21.31 -4.89 0.12
C GLY A 317 -21.60 -4.59 1.60
N ALA A 318 -20.59 -4.16 2.34
CA ALA A 318 -20.71 -3.66 3.70
C ALA A 318 -19.54 -2.72 4.06
N ALA A 319 -19.84 -1.57 4.65
CA ALA A 319 -18.86 -0.72 5.33
C ALA A 319 -19.10 -0.77 6.85
N THR A 320 -18.04 -1.00 7.60
CA THR A 320 -18.07 -1.01 9.07
C THR A 320 -16.90 -0.19 9.61
N ILE A 321 -17.23 0.98 10.15
CA ILE A 321 -16.33 1.89 10.83
C ILE A 321 -16.67 1.81 12.32
N THR A 322 -15.71 1.50 13.17
CA THR A 322 -15.97 1.38 14.62
C THR A 322 -15.93 2.73 15.31
N GLY A 323 -15.06 3.63 14.84
CA GLY A 323 -14.98 5.02 15.29
C GLY A 323 -15.92 5.93 14.50
N ASP A 324 -15.47 7.17 14.30
CA ASP A 324 -16.21 8.22 13.62
C ASP A 324 -15.99 8.19 12.10
N LEU A 325 -16.99 8.66 11.35
CA LEU A 325 -16.78 9.17 9.99
C LEU A 325 -16.48 10.66 10.12
N LEU A 326 -15.29 11.07 9.70
CA LEU A 326 -14.75 12.39 9.98
C LEU A 326 -15.40 13.50 9.14
N GLU A 327 -15.12 14.74 9.55
CA GLU A 327 -15.68 15.95 8.96
C GLU A 327 -15.36 16.03 7.47
N GLY A 328 -16.36 16.34 6.65
CA GLY A 328 -16.18 16.54 5.21
C GLY A 328 -16.15 15.27 4.37
N SER A 329 -16.15 14.07 4.98
CA SER A 329 -16.10 12.82 4.21
C SER A 329 -17.24 12.72 3.19
N ARG A 330 -16.89 12.34 1.97
CA ARG A 330 -17.77 12.23 0.82
C ARG A 330 -17.76 10.83 0.26
N TRP A 331 -18.94 10.22 0.17
CA TRP A 331 -19.10 8.92 -0.47
C TRP A 331 -20.04 9.02 -1.66
N ASP A 332 -19.62 8.44 -2.80
CA ASP A 332 -20.39 8.35 -4.02
C ASP A 332 -20.35 6.92 -4.58
N VAL A 333 -21.46 6.20 -4.41
CA VAL A 333 -21.67 4.87 -4.99
C VAL A 333 -22.56 5.02 -6.21
N GLN A 334 -21.94 5.00 -7.37
CA GLN A 334 -22.50 5.51 -8.63
C GLN A 334 -23.44 4.55 -9.36
N ALA A 335 -23.37 3.25 -9.07
CA ALA A 335 -24.28 2.26 -9.62
C ALA A 335 -24.41 1.08 -8.67
N GLY A 336 -25.47 0.29 -8.84
CA GLY A 336 -25.71 -0.94 -8.07
C GLY A 336 -26.07 -0.69 -6.60
N GLN A 337 -26.48 -1.76 -5.93
CA GLN A 337 -27.00 -1.67 -4.56
C GLN A 337 -25.88 -1.46 -3.53
N THR A 338 -26.24 -0.83 -2.41
CA THR A 338 -25.42 -0.79 -1.20
C THR A 338 -26.03 -1.70 -0.14
N GLY A 339 -25.20 -2.49 0.55
CA GLY A 339 -25.68 -3.39 1.60
C GLY A 339 -25.80 -2.69 2.94
N LEU A 340 -24.75 -2.78 3.76
CA LEU A 340 -24.72 -2.19 5.10
C LEU A 340 -23.73 -1.03 5.15
N VAL A 341 -24.14 0.09 5.72
CA VAL A 341 -23.24 1.14 6.22
C VAL A 341 -23.39 1.18 7.74
N ASN A 342 -22.34 0.87 8.48
CA ASN A 342 -22.33 0.87 9.94
C ASN A 342 -21.18 1.73 10.45
N VAL A 343 -21.51 2.88 11.04
CA VAL A 343 -20.56 3.77 11.74
C VAL A 343 -20.87 3.68 13.23
N GLY A 344 -19.93 3.16 14.02
CA GLY A 344 -20.10 2.97 15.46
C GLY A 344 -20.13 4.30 16.21
N GLY A 345 -19.38 5.28 15.72
CA GLY A 345 -19.31 6.64 16.23
C GLY A 345 -20.27 7.62 15.55
N THR A 346 -19.82 8.85 15.40
CA THR A 346 -20.54 9.97 14.80
C THR A 346 -20.20 10.09 13.33
N VAL A 347 -21.20 10.37 12.51
CA VAL A 347 -21.02 10.87 11.13
C VAL A 347 -21.08 12.39 11.18
N ARG A 348 -19.99 13.08 10.79
CA ARG A 348 -19.85 14.53 10.95
C ARG A 348 -19.72 15.24 9.61
N GLN A 349 -20.63 16.17 9.34
CA GLN A 349 -20.62 17.02 8.15
C GLN A 349 -20.27 16.28 6.86
N SER A 350 -20.78 15.05 6.75
CA SER A 350 -20.44 14.12 5.66
C SER A 350 -21.59 14.05 4.66
N VAL A 351 -21.27 13.69 3.42
CA VAL A 351 -22.27 13.48 2.37
C VAL A 351 -22.13 12.07 1.80
N LEU A 352 -23.13 11.22 2.03
CA LEU A 352 -23.15 9.83 1.56
C LEU A 352 -24.24 9.66 0.50
N ARG A 353 -23.83 9.39 -0.74
CA ARG A 353 -24.72 9.24 -1.90
C ARG A 353 -24.67 7.83 -2.47
N PHE A 354 -25.84 7.28 -2.74
CA PHE A 354 -26.01 5.96 -3.32
C PHE A 354 -26.98 6.04 -4.51
N ALA A 355 -26.59 5.48 -5.64
CA ALA A 355 -27.41 5.52 -6.87
C ALA A 355 -28.63 4.59 -6.83
N ASP A 356 -28.61 3.55 -5.98
CA ASP A 356 -29.66 2.53 -5.87
C ASP A 356 -29.97 2.24 -4.39
N ASN A 357 -30.77 1.22 -4.15
CA ASN A 357 -31.20 0.77 -2.83
C ASN A 357 -30.03 0.55 -1.87
N VAL A 358 -30.24 1.02 -0.64
CA VAL A 358 -29.35 0.79 0.50
C VAL A 358 -30.05 -0.17 1.44
N GLY A 359 -29.41 -1.28 1.79
CA GLY A 359 -29.98 -2.27 2.70
C GLY A 359 -30.21 -1.71 4.11
N SER A 360 -29.17 -1.18 4.75
CA SER A 360 -29.27 -0.56 6.07
C SER A 360 -28.16 0.45 6.33
N ILE A 361 -28.51 1.55 6.99
CA ILE A 361 -27.57 2.52 7.56
C ILE A 361 -27.73 2.50 9.08
N ILE A 362 -26.62 2.36 9.79
CA ILE A 362 -26.56 2.31 11.24
C ILE A 362 -25.47 3.26 11.69
N VAL A 363 -25.81 4.21 12.55
CA VAL A 363 -24.88 5.22 13.05
C VAL A 363 -24.97 5.32 14.57
N GLY A 364 -23.86 5.62 15.24
CA GLY A 364 -23.88 5.98 16.65
C GLY A 364 -24.56 7.32 16.84
N ALA A 365 -24.13 8.33 16.09
CA ALA A 365 -24.75 9.65 15.99
C ALA A 365 -24.55 10.28 14.60
N THR A 366 -25.28 11.35 14.31
CA THR A 366 -25.07 12.22 13.14
C THR A 366 -25.02 13.68 13.57
N ASP A 367 -24.18 14.47 12.90
CA ASP A 367 -24.03 15.90 13.09
C ASP A 367 -23.82 16.56 11.72
N GLY A 368 -24.76 17.39 11.26
CA GLY A 368 -24.62 18.13 10.01
C GLY A 368 -24.51 17.29 8.73
N SER A 369 -24.99 16.04 8.72
CA SER A 369 -24.67 15.06 7.66
C SER A 369 -25.84 14.68 6.78
N ASP A 370 -25.57 14.42 5.50
CA ASP A 370 -26.57 14.14 4.47
C ASP A 370 -26.44 12.70 3.94
N PHE A 371 -27.57 11.98 3.85
CA PHE A 371 -27.65 10.61 3.36
C PHE A 371 -28.67 10.54 2.21
N GLY A 372 -28.22 10.16 1.01
CA GLY A 372 -29.08 10.09 -0.18
C GLY A 372 -29.09 8.71 -0.84
N ALA A 373 -30.27 8.18 -1.18
CA ALA A 373 -30.40 6.98 -2.02
C ALA A 373 -31.28 7.28 -3.24
N GLY A 374 -30.91 6.74 -4.41
CA GLY A 374 -31.53 7.10 -5.69
C GLY A 374 -30.97 8.37 -6.32
N VAL A 375 -29.72 8.71 -5.96
CA VAL A 375 -29.06 9.91 -6.46
C VAL A 375 -28.51 9.66 -7.86
N ALA A 376 -28.88 10.51 -8.82
CA ALA A 376 -28.43 10.35 -10.20
C ALA A 376 -26.90 10.58 -10.35
N LEU A 377 -26.31 9.88 -11.32
CA LEU A 377 -24.90 10.03 -11.70
C LEU A 377 -24.56 11.49 -11.98
N GLY A 378 -23.48 11.99 -11.38
CA GLY A 378 -22.99 13.35 -11.62
C GLY A 378 -23.74 14.45 -10.85
N VAL A 379 -24.76 14.12 -10.05
CA VAL A 379 -25.37 15.07 -9.11
C VAL A 379 -24.40 15.28 -7.95
N LEU A 380 -23.57 16.32 -8.07
CA LEU A 380 -22.59 16.69 -7.05
C LEU A 380 -23.12 17.72 -6.04
N THR A 381 -24.33 18.25 -6.22
CA THR A 381 -24.80 19.46 -5.53
C THR A 381 -25.13 19.23 -4.06
N ALA A 382 -24.79 20.20 -3.21
CA ALA A 382 -25.24 20.29 -1.81
C ALA A 382 -26.75 20.62 -1.68
N ASP A 383 -27.49 20.54 -2.79
CA ASP A 383 -28.92 20.80 -2.78
C ASP A 383 -29.63 19.56 -2.24
N ARG A 384 -30.07 19.67 -0.99
CA ARG A 384 -30.82 18.64 -0.25
C ARG A 384 -32.09 18.22 -1.00
N HIS A 385 -32.59 19.02 -1.94
CA HIS A 385 -33.76 18.75 -2.77
C HIS A 385 -33.43 17.93 -4.04
N ALA A 386 -32.18 17.96 -4.53
CA ALA A 386 -31.77 17.33 -5.79
C ALA A 386 -31.46 15.82 -5.67
N LEU A 387 -31.68 15.22 -4.49
CA LEU A 387 -31.31 13.83 -4.17
C LEU A 387 -32.39 12.79 -4.56
N VAL A 388 -33.47 13.19 -5.24
CA VAL A 388 -34.64 12.31 -5.51
C VAL A 388 -35.03 12.28 -6.99
N ASP A 389 -34.05 12.18 -7.89
CA ASP A 389 -34.30 11.95 -9.31
C ASP A 389 -34.85 10.53 -9.58
N ALA A 390 -34.57 9.56 -8.69
CA ALA A 390 -35.07 8.19 -8.78
C ALA A 390 -35.89 7.81 -7.52
N PRO A 391 -37.18 8.21 -7.42
CA PRO A 391 -38.01 8.01 -6.21
C PRO A 391 -38.29 6.54 -5.84
N GLN A 392 -37.87 5.59 -6.67
CA GLN A 392 -38.02 4.15 -6.44
C GLN A 392 -36.91 3.56 -5.56
N ALA A 393 -35.79 4.27 -5.38
CA ALA A 393 -34.72 3.80 -4.52
C ALA A 393 -35.06 4.00 -3.04
N ILE A 394 -34.75 2.99 -2.23
CA ILE A 394 -35.05 2.99 -0.80
C ILE A 394 -33.80 2.79 0.05
N ILE A 395 -33.80 3.40 1.23
CA ILE A 395 -33.02 2.93 2.37
C ILE A 395 -33.92 1.95 3.13
N GLY A 396 -33.55 0.67 3.18
CA GLY A 396 -34.35 -0.37 3.82
C GLY A 396 -34.53 -0.13 5.33
N SER A 397 -33.44 0.23 6.02
CA SER A 397 -33.54 0.77 7.37
C SER A 397 -32.46 1.80 7.69
N PHE A 398 -32.80 2.81 8.48
CA PHE A 398 -31.86 3.79 9.03
C PHE A 398 -32.01 3.82 10.55
N THR A 399 -30.92 3.65 11.30
CA THR A 399 -30.95 3.56 12.76
C THR A 399 -29.86 4.40 13.40
N VAL A 400 -30.27 5.33 14.26
CA VAL A 400 -29.38 6.06 15.18
C VAL A 400 -29.38 5.31 16.52
N LYS A 401 -28.25 4.71 16.89
CA LYS A 401 -28.12 3.88 18.10
C LYS A 401 -27.87 4.69 19.38
N GLY A 402 -27.32 5.90 19.25
CA GLY A 402 -26.74 6.66 20.34
C GLY A 402 -25.34 6.20 20.72
N LEU A 403 -24.63 7.08 21.40
CA LEU A 403 -23.30 6.82 21.93
C LEU A 403 -23.35 6.50 23.42
N PRO A 404 -22.37 5.75 23.96
CA PRO A 404 -22.26 5.54 25.40
C PRO A 404 -22.16 6.88 26.15
N VAL A 405 -23.08 7.12 27.08
CA VAL A 405 -23.06 8.31 27.94
C VAL A 405 -22.63 7.90 29.36
N PRO A 406 -21.58 8.52 29.95
CA PRO A 406 -21.19 8.26 31.33
C PRO A 406 -22.34 8.51 32.30
N LYS A 407 -22.42 7.68 33.36
CA LYS A 407 -23.48 7.80 34.37
C LYS A 407 -23.47 9.20 35.00
N GLY A 408 -24.64 9.86 34.97
CA GLY A 408 -24.83 11.18 35.56
C GLY A 408 -24.56 12.35 34.61
N GLN A 409 -24.14 12.10 33.37
CA GLN A 409 -24.09 13.11 32.32
C GLN A 409 -25.42 13.20 31.57
N ALA A 410 -25.71 14.39 31.04
CA ALA A 410 -26.85 14.60 30.17
C ALA A 410 -26.72 13.74 28.90
N VAL A 411 -27.82 13.13 28.48
CA VAL A 411 -27.84 12.37 27.24
C VAL A 411 -27.87 13.36 26.07
N GLY A 412 -26.92 13.22 25.15
CA GLY A 412 -26.81 14.10 23.99
C GLY A 412 -27.93 13.89 22.96
N ARG A 413 -28.00 14.83 22.01
CA ARG A 413 -28.73 14.66 20.76
C ARG A 413 -27.87 13.83 19.81
N PHE A 414 -28.42 12.78 19.24
CA PHE A 414 -27.66 11.84 18.40
C PHE A 414 -28.06 11.90 16.92
N PHE A 415 -29.10 12.66 16.60
CA PHE A 415 -29.38 13.08 15.23
C PHE A 415 -29.50 14.59 15.28
N ALA A 416 -28.52 15.30 14.72
CA ALA A 416 -28.44 16.76 14.76
C ALA A 416 -28.15 17.34 13.37
N ASP A 417 -28.95 18.33 12.96
CA ASP A 417 -28.84 19.04 11.67
C ASP A 417 -28.54 18.11 10.45
N SER A 418 -29.15 16.92 10.44
CA SER A 418 -28.84 15.87 9.47
C SER A 418 -30.04 15.56 8.59
N PHE A 419 -29.78 15.16 7.34
CA PHE A 419 -30.81 14.96 6.33
C PHE A 419 -30.74 13.56 5.76
N ILE A 420 -31.92 12.96 5.58
CA ILE A 420 -32.07 11.70 4.86
C ILE A 420 -32.93 12.00 3.64
N SER A 421 -32.46 11.67 2.45
CA SER A 421 -33.19 11.85 1.20
C SER A 421 -33.34 10.52 0.46
N ALA A 422 -34.46 9.83 0.66
CA ALA A 422 -34.78 8.54 0.05
C ALA A 422 -36.23 8.11 0.32
N GLY A 423 -36.72 7.11 -0.41
CA GLY A 423 -37.74 6.22 0.16
C GLY A 423 -37.15 5.50 1.38
N ILE A 424 -37.93 5.26 2.43
CA ILE A 424 -37.43 4.68 3.68
C ILE A 424 -38.33 3.55 4.16
N GLY A 425 -37.78 2.35 4.34
CA GLY A 425 -38.52 1.23 4.90
C GLY A 425 -38.81 1.42 6.40
N THR A 426 -37.75 1.58 7.19
CA THR A 426 -37.86 1.86 8.64
C THR A 426 -36.80 2.85 9.09
N LEU A 427 -37.23 3.93 9.77
CA LEU A 427 -36.37 4.93 10.38
C LEU A 427 -36.50 4.87 11.90
N ASN A 428 -35.38 4.66 12.60
CA ASN A 428 -35.31 4.71 14.06
C ASN A 428 -34.39 5.85 14.49
N LEU A 429 -34.97 6.92 15.02
CA LEU A 429 -34.25 8.08 15.55
C LEU A 429 -34.19 8.00 17.08
N LEU A 430 -33.01 8.22 17.64
CA LEU A 430 -32.79 8.36 19.08
C LEU A 430 -32.31 9.78 19.37
N ASN A 431 -33.02 10.48 20.26
CA ASN A 431 -32.69 11.84 20.70
C ASN A 431 -32.42 12.81 19.55
N TRP A 432 -33.40 12.95 18.65
CA TRP A 432 -33.37 13.98 17.63
C TRP A 432 -33.49 15.37 18.26
N ASP A 433 -32.80 16.37 17.71
CA ASP A 433 -32.83 17.77 18.12
C ASP A 433 -33.95 18.60 17.47
N GLY A 434 -34.67 18.05 16.49
CA GLY A 434 -35.68 18.75 15.70
C GLY A 434 -35.10 19.67 14.62
N GLN A 435 -33.80 19.56 14.33
CA GLN A 435 -33.16 20.16 13.16
C GLN A 435 -32.80 19.07 12.15
N GLY A 436 -32.81 19.42 10.87
CA GLY A 436 -32.76 18.42 9.81
C GLY A 436 -34.03 17.59 9.73
N GLY A 437 -33.97 16.43 9.07
CA GLY A 437 -35.13 15.57 8.94
C GLY A 437 -35.05 14.55 7.81
N LEU A 438 -36.23 14.04 7.46
CA LEU A 438 -36.41 13.12 6.34
C LEU A 438 -37.06 13.87 5.18
N TYR A 439 -36.54 13.63 3.99
CA TYR A 439 -36.98 14.13 2.70
C TYR A 439 -37.22 12.89 1.83
N GLY A 440 -38.45 12.68 1.37
CA GLY A 440 -38.76 11.53 0.53
C GLY A 440 -40.20 11.56 0.01
N PRO A 441 -40.50 10.77 -1.02
CA PRO A 441 -41.85 10.70 -1.56
C PRO A 441 -42.79 10.17 -0.49
N ALA A 442 -43.96 10.81 -0.32
CA ALA A 442 -44.89 10.52 0.77
C ALA A 442 -45.31 9.04 0.87
N ASP A 443 -45.44 8.37 -0.28
CA ASP A 443 -45.78 6.96 -0.42
C ASP A 443 -44.59 6.00 -0.25
N GLY A 444 -43.36 6.53 -0.30
CA GLY A 444 -42.11 5.79 -0.10
C GLY A 444 -41.63 5.76 1.34
N ILE A 445 -42.31 6.45 2.28
CA ILE A 445 -41.99 6.41 3.71
C ILE A 445 -42.80 5.30 4.38
N GLY A 446 -42.12 4.36 5.03
CA GLY A 446 -42.71 3.18 5.67
C GLY A 446 -43.04 3.38 7.15
N ARG A 447 -42.07 3.26 8.04
CA ARG A 447 -42.27 3.45 9.49
C ARG A 447 -41.19 4.31 10.07
N VAL A 448 -41.57 5.37 10.78
CA VAL A 448 -40.63 6.20 11.54
C VAL A 448 -40.92 6.06 13.02
N VAL A 449 -39.88 5.86 13.82
CA VAL A 449 -39.94 5.79 15.28
C VAL A 449 -38.91 6.77 15.82
N HIS A 450 -39.38 7.81 16.48
CA HIS A 450 -38.51 8.69 17.25
C HIS A 450 -38.67 8.39 18.74
N ARG A 451 -37.56 8.10 19.41
CA ARG A 451 -37.48 7.96 20.87
C ARG A 451 -36.63 9.07 21.44
N ASP A 452 -37.24 9.95 22.21
CA ASP A 452 -36.53 10.90 23.03
C ASP A 452 -36.28 10.29 24.42
N THR A 453 -35.03 9.99 24.71
CA THR A 453 -34.56 9.52 26.02
C THR A 453 -33.81 10.59 26.79
N ALA A 454 -33.49 11.71 26.15
CA ALA A 454 -32.76 12.82 26.74
C ALA A 454 -33.65 13.60 27.72
N ASP A 455 -34.87 13.95 27.29
CA ASP A 455 -35.85 14.64 28.13
C ASP A 455 -37.25 13.98 28.12
N ARG A 456 -37.46 12.99 27.24
CA ARG A 456 -38.73 12.24 27.09
C ARG A 456 -39.93 13.09 26.66
N SER A 457 -39.70 14.29 26.14
CA SER A 457 -40.76 15.22 25.74
C SER A 457 -41.37 14.90 24.37
N ASN A 458 -40.61 14.23 23.49
CA ASN A 458 -40.93 14.14 22.07
C ASN A 458 -40.79 12.73 21.47
N THR A 459 -41.44 11.71 22.05
CA THR A 459 -41.46 10.34 21.49
C THR A 459 -42.72 10.10 20.67
N TRP A 460 -42.59 9.62 19.42
CA TRP A 460 -43.72 9.42 18.50
C TRP A 460 -43.42 8.34 17.43
N ILE A 461 -44.47 7.93 16.70
CA ILE A 461 -44.39 6.93 15.61
C ILE A 461 -45.13 7.48 14.38
N TRP A 462 -44.58 7.39 13.17
CA TRP A 462 -45.29 7.70 11.93
C TRP A 462 -45.86 6.41 11.32
N PRO A 463 -47.11 6.40 10.77
CA PRO A 463 -47.98 7.56 10.50
C PRO A 463 -49.04 7.89 11.59
N ALA A 464 -48.65 8.28 12.83
CA ALA A 464 -49.40 9.18 13.75
C ALA A 464 -48.73 9.32 15.16
N PRO A 465 -48.57 10.53 15.77
CA PRO A 465 -48.62 11.90 15.20
C PRO A 465 -47.48 12.87 15.71
N PRO A 466 -47.01 13.85 14.90
CA PRO A 466 -47.34 15.25 15.21
C PRO A 466 -47.53 16.21 14.01
N LYS A 467 -47.95 17.43 14.36
CA LYS A 467 -48.55 18.56 13.59
C LYS A 467 -47.69 19.22 12.49
N GLN A 468 -46.57 18.66 12.07
CA GLN A 468 -45.74 19.26 11.00
C GLN A 468 -45.31 18.19 10.00
N VAL A 469 -46.26 17.82 9.15
CA VAL A 469 -45.96 17.37 7.80
C VAL A 469 -46.26 18.59 6.93
N SER A 470 -45.24 19.31 6.49
CA SER A 470 -45.41 20.16 5.32
C SER A 470 -45.19 19.24 4.11
N ALA A 471 -46.23 19.10 3.28
CA ALA A 471 -46.03 18.66 1.92
C ALA A 471 -45.59 19.89 1.12
N ASP A 472 -44.41 19.86 0.52
CA ASP A 472 -44.03 20.84 -0.51
C ASP A 472 -44.85 20.55 -1.79
N PRO A 473 -44.94 21.46 -2.79
CA PRO A 473 -45.71 21.26 -4.03
C PRO A 473 -45.38 19.98 -4.81
N ASP A 474 -44.26 19.31 -4.50
CA ASP A 474 -43.74 18.13 -5.19
C ASP A 474 -44.00 16.79 -4.45
N ASP A 475 -45.00 16.71 -3.55
CA ASP A 475 -45.40 15.48 -2.81
C ASP A 475 -44.32 14.89 -1.86
N PHE A 476 -43.38 15.72 -1.43
CA PHE A 476 -42.37 15.37 -0.43
C PHE A 476 -42.88 15.57 1.00
N VAL A 477 -42.65 14.59 1.87
CA VAL A 477 -42.93 14.71 3.30
C VAL A 477 -41.67 15.16 4.03
N HIS A 478 -41.77 16.33 4.66
CA HIS A 478 -40.78 16.79 5.63
C HIS A 478 -41.27 16.40 7.03
N LEU A 479 -40.57 15.49 7.68
CA LEU A 479 -40.76 15.23 9.11
C LEU A 479 -39.84 16.19 9.89
N LEU A 480 -40.45 17.11 10.64
CA LEU A 480 -39.82 18.08 11.56
C LEU A 480 -40.05 17.73 13.03
#